data_AF-A0A7C5M8S8-F1
#
_entry.id   AF-A0A7C5M8S8-F1
#
_cell.length_a   1.000
_cell.length_b   1.000
_cell.length_c   1.000
_cell.angle_alpha   90.00
_cell.angle_beta   90.00
_cell.angle_gamma   90.00
#
_symmetry.space_group_name_H-M   'P 1'
#
loop_
_entity.id
_entity.type
_entity.pdbx_description
1 polymer ?
#
loop_
_entity_poly.entity_id
_entity_poly.type
_entity_poly.pdbx_seq_one_letter_code
_entity_poly.pdbx_strand_id
1 'polypeptide(L)'
;MRTLIVTVGTSAITNHDLGRAPGYRDNRSLMGLVSRYLAAPESQKGVAGNQELFDKLLDAHKEFWNALPQYRDAPRNRRQTSAELLSSYVLAHGSPHRFEPERVCLIASDTNEGWFAALINQRVMEEAWGWNSVDKVQVTGLNASCFGLEQALNECFFERLHIQETDEVVCNITGGYKGAIPEITLIAARHGWRLYYQHEEFYGAAWLTLPRVQVPEPSVATVREPDRPVHL
;
A
#
# COMPACT_ATOMS: atom_id res chain seq x y z
N MET A 1 -16.86 -10.36 -3.19
CA MET A 1 -15.65 -10.22 -4.03
C MET A 1 -14.43 -10.44 -3.15
N ARG A 2 -13.31 -10.94 -3.71
CA ARG A 2 -12.04 -11.09 -2.98
C ARG A 2 -11.15 -9.88 -3.23
N THR A 3 -10.99 -9.01 -2.24
CA THR A 3 -10.28 -7.74 -2.41
C THR A 3 -8.98 -7.71 -1.62
N LEU A 4 -7.89 -7.37 -2.29
CA LEU A 4 -6.61 -7.07 -1.67
C LEU A 4 -6.42 -5.56 -1.57
N ILE A 5 -6.41 -5.03 -0.34
CA ILE A 5 -6.02 -3.64 -0.08
C ILE A 5 -4.53 -3.61 0.21
N VAL A 6 -3.76 -2.76 -0.47
CA VAL A 6 -2.30 -2.65 -0.30
C VAL A 6 -1.94 -1.23 0.06
N THR A 7 -1.31 -1.03 1.22
CA THR A 7 -0.70 0.25 1.58
C THR A 7 0.55 0.50 0.75
N VAL A 8 0.64 1.67 0.13
CA VAL A 8 1.75 2.03 -0.76
C VAL A 8 2.70 3.00 -0.06
N GLY A 9 3.96 2.57 0.06
CA GLY A 9 5.09 3.41 0.39
C GLY A 9 5.87 3.80 -0.86
N THR A 10 7.07 4.33 -0.67
CA THR A 10 7.91 4.84 -1.76
C THR A 10 8.95 3.84 -2.23
N SER A 11 8.88 2.57 -1.81
CA SER A 11 9.90 1.56 -2.11
C SER A 11 10.03 1.22 -3.61
N ALA A 12 8.99 1.48 -4.40
CA ALA A 12 9.04 1.41 -5.87
C ALA A 12 9.94 2.49 -6.51
N ILE A 13 10.39 3.48 -5.73
CA ILE A 13 11.27 4.57 -6.16
C ILE A 13 12.60 4.50 -5.40
N THR A 14 12.54 4.32 -4.07
CA THR A 14 13.68 4.56 -3.18
C THR A 14 14.59 3.35 -2.99
N ASN A 15 14.21 2.19 -3.50
CA ASN A 15 14.99 0.98 -3.28
C ASN A 15 16.27 0.99 -4.14
N HIS A 16 17.43 1.00 -3.48
CA HIS A 16 18.73 1.23 -4.11
C HIS A 16 19.22 0.10 -5.02
N ASP A 17 18.60 -1.08 -4.95
CA ASP A 17 18.93 -2.20 -5.82
C ASP A 17 18.04 -2.25 -7.10
N LEU A 18 17.12 -1.30 -7.31
CA LEU A 18 16.34 -1.21 -8.55
C LEU A 18 17.22 -1.03 -9.78
N GLY A 19 16.88 -1.70 -10.88
CA GLY A 19 17.64 -1.66 -12.14
C GLY A 19 18.91 -2.51 -12.13
N ARG A 20 19.15 -3.27 -11.07
CA ARG A 20 20.22 -4.27 -11.01
C ARG A 20 19.81 -5.63 -11.57
N ALA A 21 18.52 -5.82 -11.85
CA ALA A 21 17.98 -7.05 -12.38
C ALA A 21 18.15 -7.15 -13.91
N PRO A 22 18.19 -8.39 -14.44
CA PRO A 22 18.90 -9.53 -13.87
C PRO A 22 20.43 -9.31 -13.91
N GLY A 23 21.13 -9.90 -12.94
CA GLY A 23 22.59 -10.06 -13.00
C GLY A 23 23.44 -8.93 -12.39
N TYR A 24 22.88 -8.11 -11.49
CA TYR A 24 23.60 -7.04 -10.78
C TYR A 24 24.21 -5.97 -11.71
N ARG A 25 23.40 -5.50 -12.65
CA ARG A 25 23.78 -4.44 -13.59
C ARG A 25 24.09 -3.13 -12.86
N ASP A 26 24.89 -2.28 -13.49
CA ASP A 26 25.11 -0.92 -12.99
C ASP A 26 23.82 -0.11 -13.09
N ASN A 27 23.34 0.39 -11.95
CA ASN A 27 22.12 1.19 -11.86
C ASN A 27 22.40 2.65 -11.49
N ARG A 28 23.66 3.10 -11.49
CA ARG A 28 24.02 4.47 -11.06
C ARG A 28 23.28 5.57 -11.82
N SER A 29 23.04 5.40 -13.13
CA SER A 29 22.29 6.37 -13.93
C SER A 29 20.84 6.51 -13.44
N LEU A 30 20.16 5.38 -13.18
CA LEU A 30 18.81 5.38 -12.62
C LEU A 30 18.78 5.99 -11.22
N MET A 31 19.72 5.61 -10.36
CA MET A 31 19.82 6.19 -9.02
C MET A 31 20.10 7.70 -9.05
N GLY A 32 20.87 8.19 -10.03
CA GLY A 32 21.05 9.62 -10.24
C GLY A 32 19.74 10.35 -10.60
N LEU A 33 18.87 9.74 -11.40
CA LEU A 33 17.54 10.29 -11.70
C LEU A 33 16.65 10.29 -10.44
N VAL A 34 16.64 9.18 -9.68
CA VAL A 34 15.90 9.08 -8.41
C VAL A 34 16.36 10.15 -7.43
N SER A 35 17.67 10.34 -7.25
CA SER A 35 18.20 11.36 -6.34
C SER A 35 17.78 12.78 -6.75
N ARG A 36 17.81 13.11 -8.04
CA ARG A 36 17.34 14.41 -8.54
C ARG A 36 15.85 14.60 -8.28
N TYR A 37 15.05 13.56 -8.54
CA TYR A 37 13.62 13.59 -8.30
C TYR A 37 13.28 13.80 -6.82
N LEU A 38 13.89 13.03 -5.91
CA LEU A 38 13.65 13.15 -4.47
C LEU A 38 14.09 14.51 -3.91
N ALA A 39 15.15 15.10 -4.47
CA ALA A 39 15.65 16.42 -4.10
C ALA A 39 14.85 17.58 -4.73
N ALA A 40 14.00 17.32 -5.72
CA ALA A 40 13.20 18.35 -6.37
C ALA A 40 12.11 18.90 -5.41
N PRO A 41 11.64 20.14 -5.60
CA PRO A 41 10.45 20.64 -4.91
C PRO A 41 9.21 19.81 -5.25
N GLU A 42 8.24 19.74 -4.33
CA GLU A 42 7.01 18.96 -4.50
C GLU A 42 6.26 19.29 -5.80
N SER A 43 6.23 20.57 -6.21
CA SER A 43 5.62 21.02 -7.46
C SER A 43 6.25 20.43 -8.73
N GLN A 44 7.43 19.83 -8.63
CA GLN A 44 8.15 19.21 -9.73
C GLN A 44 8.14 17.67 -9.68
N LYS A 45 7.52 17.06 -8.66
CA LYS A 45 7.51 15.59 -8.47
C LYS A 45 6.36 14.86 -9.20
N GLY A 46 5.62 15.55 -10.08
CA GLY A 46 4.60 14.90 -10.89
C GLY A 46 5.19 13.94 -11.94
N VAL A 47 4.43 12.89 -12.30
CA VAL A 47 4.83 11.94 -13.35
C VAL A 47 5.08 12.62 -14.69
N ALA A 48 4.22 13.57 -15.08
CA ALA A 48 4.35 14.29 -16.34
C ALA A 48 5.69 15.03 -16.49
N GLY A 49 6.24 15.55 -15.39
CA GLY A 49 7.55 16.21 -15.37
C GLY A 49 8.75 15.25 -15.29
N ASN A 50 8.50 13.97 -15.03
CA ASN A 50 9.51 12.96 -14.75
C ASN A 50 9.26 11.65 -15.53
N GLN A 51 8.72 11.76 -16.75
CA GLN A 51 8.36 10.59 -17.57
C GLN A 51 9.56 9.65 -17.79
N GLU A 52 10.76 10.18 -18.05
CA GLU A 52 11.96 9.36 -18.22
C GLU A 52 12.26 8.52 -16.96
N LEU A 53 12.14 9.12 -15.77
CA LEU A 53 12.33 8.38 -14.52
C LEU A 53 11.23 7.33 -14.34
N PHE A 54 9.99 7.67 -14.64
CA PHE A 54 8.86 6.75 -14.56
C PHE A 54 9.09 5.51 -15.43
N ASP A 55 9.42 5.71 -16.70
CA ASP A 55 9.64 4.63 -17.67
C ASP A 55 10.81 3.73 -17.22
N LYS A 56 11.93 4.32 -16.78
CA LYS A 56 13.08 3.55 -16.32
C LYS A 56 12.83 2.77 -15.03
N LEU A 57 12.07 3.32 -14.08
CA LEU A 57 11.66 2.59 -12.88
C LEU A 57 10.71 1.44 -13.24
N LEU A 58 9.71 1.70 -14.07
CA LEU A 58 8.77 0.69 -14.53
C LEU A 58 9.48 -0.46 -15.24
N ASP A 59 10.38 -0.16 -16.17
CA ASP A 59 11.18 -1.17 -16.86
C ASP A 59 12.05 -1.97 -15.89
N ALA A 60 12.71 -1.31 -14.93
CA ALA A 60 13.52 -2.00 -13.92
C ALA A 60 12.70 -3.01 -13.09
N HIS A 61 11.46 -2.66 -12.70
CA HIS A 61 10.57 -3.60 -12.03
C HIS A 61 10.13 -4.73 -12.95
N LYS A 62 9.75 -4.43 -14.19
CA LYS A 62 9.34 -5.45 -15.17
C LYS A 62 10.48 -6.42 -15.47
N GLU A 63 11.70 -5.95 -15.60
CA GLU A 63 12.89 -6.79 -15.77
C GLU A 63 13.09 -7.75 -14.58
N PHE A 64 12.87 -7.28 -13.34
CA PHE A 64 12.90 -8.14 -12.16
C PHE A 64 11.81 -9.23 -12.22
N TRP A 65 10.57 -8.88 -12.55
CA TRP A 65 9.45 -9.82 -12.57
C TRP A 65 9.48 -10.78 -13.74
N ASN A 66 10.09 -10.38 -14.86
CA ASN A 66 10.32 -11.23 -16.03
C ASN A 66 11.57 -12.10 -15.91
N ALA A 67 12.40 -11.91 -14.87
CA ALA A 67 13.53 -12.77 -14.61
C ALA A 67 13.07 -14.19 -14.22
N LEU A 68 13.96 -15.16 -14.42
CA LEU A 68 13.68 -16.56 -14.08
C LEU A 68 13.30 -16.70 -12.59
N PRO A 69 12.38 -17.61 -12.20
CA PRO A 69 11.94 -17.80 -10.82
C PRO A 69 13.11 -17.97 -9.83
N GLN A 70 14.13 -18.73 -10.21
CA GLN A 70 15.35 -18.92 -9.42
C GLN A 70 16.10 -17.62 -9.08
N TYR A 71 16.02 -16.60 -9.94
CA TYR A 71 16.57 -15.28 -9.68
C TYR A 71 15.65 -14.48 -8.77
N ARG A 72 14.37 -14.36 -9.15
CA ARG A 72 13.37 -13.55 -8.47
C ARG A 72 13.13 -14.01 -7.03
N ASP A 73 13.05 -15.32 -6.82
CA ASP A 73 12.69 -15.92 -5.53
C ASP A 73 13.89 -15.97 -4.57
N ALA A 74 15.11 -15.74 -5.10
CA ALA A 74 16.34 -15.70 -4.32
C ALA A 74 16.30 -14.53 -3.31
N PRO A 75 16.58 -14.78 -2.02
CA PRO A 75 16.40 -13.81 -0.95
C PRO A 75 17.13 -12.48 -1.20
N ARG A 76 18.38 -12.56 -1.65
CA ARG A 76 19.25 -11.42 -1.97
C ARG A 76 18.75 -10.52 -3.11
N ASN A 77 17.83 -11.02 -3.94
CA ASN A 77 17.32 -10.29 -5.10
C ASN A 77 15.97 -9.63 -4.82
N ARG A 78 15.29 -9.98 -3.72
CA ARG A 78 13.96 -9.46 -3.38
C ARG A 78 13.93 -7.94 -3.17
N ARG A 79 15.09 -7.34 -2.83
CA ARG A 79 15.28 -5.89 -2.78
C ARG A 79 15.39 -5.23 -4.16
N GLN A 80 15.23 -5.94 -5.26
CA GLN A 80 15.26 -5.36 -6.61
C GLN A 80 13.85 -5.03 -7.13
N THR A 81 12.86 -4.98 -6.24
CA THR A 81 11.50 -4.52 -6.52
C THR A 81 10.93 -3.82 -5.27
N SER A 82 9.67 -3.38 -5.34
CA SER A 82 8.97 -2.74 -4.23
C SER A 82 8.48 -3.78 -3.22
N ALA A 83 8.37 -3.37 -1.96
CA ALA A 83 7.80 -4.16 -0.89
C ALA A 83 6.35 -4.56 -1.22
N GLU A 84 5.58 -3.66 -1.81
CA GLU A 84 4.18 -3.86 -2.20
C GLU A 84 4.06 -4.96 -3.26
N LEU A 85 4.89 -4.94 -4.30
CA LEU A 85 4.90 -5.95 -5.35
C LEU A 85 5.35 -7.31 -4.80
N LEU A 86 6.46 -7.34 -4.06
CA LEU A 86 6.97 -8.59 -3.52
C LEU A 86 5.95 -9.24 -2.57
N SER A 87 5.40 -8.47 -1.65
CA SER A 87 4.47 -8.97 -0.64
C SER A 87 3.14 -9.43 -1.24
N SER A 88 2.60 -8.68 -2.21
CA SER A 88 1.38 -9.07 -2.92
C SER A 88 1.59 -10.32 -3.78
N TYR A 89 2.77 -10.46 -4.41
CA TYR A 89 3.10 -11.67 -5.15
C TYR A 89 3.20 -12.90 -4.25
N VAL A 90 3.90 -12.79 -3.12
CA VAL A 90 4.03 -13.89 -2.14
C VAL A 90 2.66 -14.23 -1.55
N LEU A 91 1.82 -13.25 -1.26
CA LEU A 91 0.45 -13.47 -0.81
C LEU A 91 -0.39 -14.23 -1.86
N ALA A 92 -0.25 -13.87 -3.13
CA ALA A 92 -1.04 -14.44 -4.23
C ALA A 92 -0.56 -15.79 -4.76
N HIS A 93 0.71 -16.15 -4.52
CA HIS A 93 1.33 -17.36 -5.07
C HIS A 93 1.97 -18.26 -3.99
N GLY A 94 2.11 -17.78 -2.76
CA GLY A 94 2.71 -18.50 -1.65
C GLY A 94 1.76 -19.50 -1.03
N SER A 95 2.25 -20.73 -0.84
CA SER A 95 1.60 -21.80 -0.07
C SER A 95 2.04 -21.74 1.40
N PRO A 96 1.18 -22.08 2.40
CA PRO A 96 -0.15 -22.69 2.31
C PRO A 96 -1.33 -21.70 2.35
N HIS A 97 -1.08 -20.41 2.56
CA HIS A 97 -2.13 -19.39 2.77
C HIS A 97 -2.34 -18.49 1.55
N ARG A 98 -2.46 -19.08 0.36
CA ARG A 98 -2.65 -18.34 -0.89
C ARG A 98 -3.95 -17.52 -0.84
N PHE A 99 -3.86 -16.24 -1.19
CA PHE A 99 -5.03 -15.39 -1.43
C PHE A 99 -5.05 -14.93 -2.88
N GLU A 100 -6.06 -15.33 -3.65
CA GLU A 100 -6.20 -14.95 -5.06
C GLU A 100 -7.19 -13.79 -5.15
N PRO A 101 -6.72 -12.53 -5.23
CA PRO A 101 -7.61 -11.39 -5.32
C PRO A 101 -8.30 -11.34 -6.68
N GLU A 102 -9.59 -11.03 -6.67
CA GLU A 102 -10.35 -10.62 -7.85
C GLU A 102 -10.10 -9.14 -8.17
N ARG A 103 -9.80 -8.35 -7.13
CA ARG A 103 -9.53 -6.93 -7.20
C ARG A 103 -8.41 -6.53 -6.26
N VAL A 104 -7.55 -5.62 -6.71
CA VAL A 104 -6.48 -5.03 -5.91
C VAL A 104 -6.66 -3.52 -5.82
N CYS A 105 -6.57 -2.98 -4.61
CA CYS A 105 -6.73 -1.57 -4.34
C CYS A 105 -5.45 -1.03 -3.68
N LEU A 106 -4.68 -0.25 -4.42
CA LEU A 106 -3.46 0.42 -3.94
C LEU A 106 -3.84 1.74 -3.25
N ILE A 107 -3.63 1.82 -1.93
CA ILE A 107 -3.88 3.05 -1.16
C ILE A 107 -2.57 3.82 -0.96
N ALA A 108 -2.48 4.99 -1.58
CA ALA A 108 -1.31 5.86 -1.50
C ALA A 108 -1.65 7.16 -0.76
N SER A 109 -0.64 7.80 -0.20
CA SER A 109 -0.80 9.16 0.32
C SER A 109 -1.11 10.15 -0.81
N ASP A 110 -1.52 11.34 -0.38
CA ASP A 110 -1.72 12.51 -1.22
C ASP A 110 -0.41 13.19 -1.67
N THR A 111 0.76 12.62 -1.38
CA THR A 111 2.04 13.14 -1.89
C THR A 111 2.30 12.69 -3.33
N ASN A 112 3.06 13.48 -4.09
CA ASN A 112 3.44 13.08 -5.44
C ASN A 112 4.27 11.79 -5.42
N GLU A 113 5.16 11.61 -4.43
CA GLU A 113 5.95 10.39 -4.30
C GLU A 113 5.11 9.15 -4.05
N GLY A 114 4.11 9.23 -3.16
CA GLY A 114 3.20 8.12 -2.88
C GLY A 114 2.39 7.75 -4.12
N TRP A 115 1.87 8.76 -4.82
CA TRP A 115 1.12 8.54 -6.05
C TRP A 115 1.98 7.97 -7.19
N PHE A 116 3.20 8.46 -7.34
CA PHE A 116 4.17 7.97 -8.33
C PHE A 116 4.49 6.50 -8.09
N ALA A 117 4.74 6.11 -6.83
CA ALA A 117 4.99 4.72 -6.47
C ALA A 117 3.77 3.82 -6.71
N ALA A 118 2.56 4.29 -6.41
CA ALA A 118 1.33 3.55 -6.69
C ALA A 118 1.11 3.31 -8.19
N LEU A 119 1.41 4.32 -9.02
CA LEU A 119 1.35 4.18 -10.47
C LEU A 119 2.33 3.13 -10.99
N ILE A 120 3.59 3.12 -10.51
CA ILE A 120 4.55 2.07 -10.88
C ILE A 120 4.02 0.69 -10.48
N ASN A 121 3.62 0.53 -9.22
CA ASN A 121 3.11 -0.75 -8.70
C ASN A 121 1.91 -1.25 -9.51
N GLN A 122 0.95 -0.37 -9.81
CA GLN A 122 -0.20 -0.71 -10.65
C GLN A 122 0.23 -1.20 -12.02
N ARG A 123 1.08 -0.44 -12.72
CA ARG A 123 1.52 -0.78 -14.08
C ARG A 123 2.28 -2.09 -14.11
N VAL A 124 3.08 -2.41 -13.09
CA VAL A 124 3.74 -3.72 -13.00
C VAL A 124 2.73 -4.85 -12.81
N MET A 125 1.75 -4.69 -11.90
CA MET A 125 0.72 -5.71 -11.70
C MET A 125 -0.11 -5.95 -12.97
N GLU A 126 -0.48 -4.89 -13.67
CA GLU A 126 -1.24 -4.97 -14.93
C GLU A 126 -0.39 -5.57 -16.06
N GLU A 127 0.81 -5.02 -16.32
CA GLU A 127 1.60 -5.35 -17.50
C GLU A 127 2.45 -6.61 -17.36
N ALA A 128 3.02 -6.86 -16.17
CA ALA A 128 3.92 -8.00 -15.94
C ALA A 128 3.18 -9.22 -15.38
N TRP A 129 2.14 -9.02 -14.57
CA TRP A 129 1.38 -10.12 -13.96
C TRP A 129 0.03 -10.39 -14.64
N GLY A 130 -0.46 -9.48 -15.49
CA GLY A 130 -1.74 -9.64 -16.17
C GLY A 130 -2.96 -9.46 -15.26
N TRP A 131 -2.83 -8.71 -14.16
CA TRP A 131 -3.95 -8.41 -13.28
C TRP A 131 -4.83 -7.32 -13.89
N ASN A 132 -6.10 -7.64 -14.14
CA ASN A 132 -7.01 -6.76 -14.89
C ASN A 132 -7.78 -5.75 -14.02
N SER A 133 -7.75 -5.88 -12.69
CA SER A 133 -8.53 -5.06 -11.77
C SER A 133 -7.64 -4.50 -10.65
N VAL A 134 -6.77 -3.56 -11.00
CA VAL A 134 -5.86 -2.88 -10.07
C VAL A 134 -6.20 -1.40 -9.98
N ASP A 135 -6.94 -1.04 -8.94
CA ASP A 135 -7.26 0.34 -8.64
C ASP A 135 -6.17 0.99 -7.80
N LYS A 136 -6.05 2.31 -7.92
CA LYS A 136 -5.23 3.13 -7.03
C LYS A 136 -6.02 4.33 -6.55
N VAL A 137 -5.82 4.70 -5.30
CA VAL A 137 -6.57 5.77 -4.65
C VAL A 137 -5.66 6.55 -3.72
N GLN A 138 -5.75 7.88 -3.78
CA GLN A 138 -5.05 8.76 -2.83
C GLN A 138 -5.90 8.97 -1.58
N VAL A 139 -5.30 8.87 -0.41
CA VAL A 139 -5.93 9.16 0.87
C VAL A 139 -5.14 10.26 1.57
N THR A 140 -5.81 11.39 1.79
CA THR A 140 -5.27 12.55 2.49
C THR A 140 -4.88 12.18 3.93
N GLY A 141 -3.74 12.69 4.41
CA GLY A 141 -3.33 12.50 5.80
C GLY A 141 -2.69 11.14 6.12
N LEU A 142 -2.56 10.24 5.14
CA LEU A 142 -1.77 8.99 5.31
C LEU A 142 -0.31 9.25 5.75
N ASN A 143 0.23 10.43 5.41
CA ASN A 143 1.60 10.86 5.67
C ASN A 143 1.77 11.64 6.98
N ALA A 144 0.71 12.25 7.53
CA ALA A 144 0.84 13.24 8.60
C ALA A 144 -0.44 13.36 9.44
N SER A 145 -0.29 13.03 10.72
CA SER A 145 -1.26 13.16 11.82
C SER A 145 -2.39 12.13 11.88
N CYS A 146 -2.64 11.59 13.08
CA CYS A 146 -3.70 10.61 13.34
C CYS A 146 -5.12 11.22 13.28
N PHE A 147 -5.23 12.54 13.22
CA PHE A 147 -6.52 13.23 13.27
C PHE A 147 -7.25 13.12 11.93
N GLY A 148 -8.44 12.50 11.94
CA GLY A 148 -9.27 12.33 10.75
C GLY A 148 -8.87 11.18 9.83
N LEU A 149 -7.80 10.45 10.14
CA LEU A 149 -7.35 9.31 9.31
C LEU A 149 -8.40 8.19 9.26
N GLU A 150 -9.07 7.90 10.38
CA GLU A 150 -10.18 6.95 10.43
C GLU A 150 -11.28 7.34 9.43
N GLN A 151 -11.71 8.61 9.43
CA GLN A 151 -12.73 9.10 8.51
C GLN A 151 -12.26 8.96 7.05
N ALA A 152 -11.04 9.42 6.74
CA ALA A 152 -10.49 9.34 5.40
C ALA A 152 -10.35 7.90 4.88
N LEU A 153 -9.98 6.95 5.75
CA LEU A 153 -9.92 5.53 5.41
C LEU A 153 -11.32 4.92 5.21
N ASN A 154 -12.31 5.28 6.04
CA ASN A 154 -13.69 4.82 5.86
C ASN A 154 -14.29 5.35 4.56
N GLU A 155 -14.15 6.65 4.26
CA GLU A 155 -14.56 7.25 2.98
C GLU A 155 -13.85 6.55 1.81
N CYS A 156 -12.55 6.30 1.94
CA CYS A 156 -11.79 5.56 0.93
C CYS A 156 -12.36 4.15 0.70
N PHE A 157 -12.55 3.36 1.75
CA PHE A 157 -12.95 1.96 1.61
C PHE A 157 -14.40 1.79 1.19
N PHE A 158 -15.32 2.54 1.79
CA PHE A 158 -16.76 2.31 1.60
C PHE A 158 -17.36 3.18 0.49
N GLU A 159 -16.90 4.42 0.35
CA GLU A 159 -17.48 5.35 -0.63
C GLU A 159 -16.76 5.35 -1.96
N ARG A 160 -15.42 5.23 -1.97
CA ARG A 160 -14.62 5.30 -3.21
C ARG A 160 -14.25 3.93 -3.76
N LEU A 161 -13.88 3.00 -2.89
CA LEU A 161 -13.59 1.62 -3.28
C LEU A 161 -14.82 0.72 -3.24
N HIS A 162 -15.94 1.17 -2.67
CA HIS A 162 -17.20 0.42 -2.61
C HIS A 162 -17.05 -0.99 -2.00
N ILE A 163 -16.18 -1.15 -1.00
CA ILE A 163 -16.02 -2.42 -0.28
C ILE A 163 -17.35 -2.77 0.41
N GLN A 164 -17.85 -3.97 0.16
CA GLN A 164 -19.09 -4.45 0.73
C GLN A 164 -18.82 -5.28 2.00
N GLU A 165 -19.81 -5.38 2.90
CA GLU A 165 -19.70 -6.23 4.09
C GLU A 165 -19.50 -7.71 3.76
N THR A 166 -19.95 -8.15 2.58
CA THR A 166 -19.83 -9.53 2.09
C THR A 166 -18.51 -9.82 1.38
N ASP A 167 -17.62 -8.83 1.25
CA ASP A 167 -16.32 -9.01 0.61
C ASP A 167 -15.32 -9.74 1.52
N GLU A 168 -14.54 -10.64 0.92
CA GLU A 168 -13.38 -11.23 1.59
C GLU A 168 -12.19 -10.28 1.40
N VAL A 169 -11.88 -9.50 2.43
CA VAL A 169 -10.84 -8.48 2.36
C VAL A 169 -9.57 -8.93 3.09
N VAL A 170 -8.44 -8.73 2.42
CA VAL A 170 -7.10 -8.83 3.01
C VAL A 170 -6.41 -7.47 2.87
N CYS A 171 -5.94 -6.91 3.98
CA CYS A 171 -5.10 -5.72 3.99
C CYS A 171 -3.64 -6.13 4.07
N ASN A 172 -2.91 -5.98 2.97
CA ASN A 172 -1.45 -6.08 2.93
C ASN A 172 -0.84 -4.78 3.46
N ILE A 173 -0.37 -4.83 4.71
CA ILE A 173 0.24 -3.73 5.44
C ILE A 173 1.78 -3.79 5.43
N THR A 174 2.36 -4.54 4.48
CA THR A 174 3.82 -4.73 4.38
C THR A 174 4.53 -3.44 3.98
N GLY A 175 4.04 -2.79 2.93
CA GLY A 175 4.57 -1.53 2.42
C GLY A 175 3.86 -0.33 3.02
N GLY A 176 4.43 0.87 2.87
CA GLY A 176 3.73 2.10 3.19
C GLY A 176 3.72 2.57 4.64
N TYR A 177 2.84 3.55 4.87
CA TYR A 177 2.86 4.43 6.03
C TYR A 177 2.53 3.69 7.33
N LYS A 178 3.57 3.39 8.12
CA LYS A 178 3.43 2.72 9.43
C LYS A 178 2.47 3.43 10.39
N GLY A 179 2.31 4.75 10.25
CA GLY A 179 1.36 5.54 11.03
C GLY A 179 -0.11 5.21 10.76
N ALA A 180 -0.45 4.68 9.58
CA ALA A 180 -1.81 4.32 9.22
C ALA A 180 -2.19 2.87 9.59
N ILE A 181 -1.19 2.04 9.88
CA ILE A 181 -1.39 0.63 10.22
C ILE A 181 -2.33 0.46 11.42
N PRO A 182 -2.22 1.23 12.54
CA PRO A 182 -3.15 1.10 13.66
C PRO A 182 -4.62 1.31 13.26
N GLU A 183 -4.93 2.33 12.45
CA GLU A 183 -6.31 2.58 12.01
C GLU A 183 -6.82 1.51 11.05
N ILE A 184 -6.00 1.09 10.08
CA ILE A 184 -6.34 -0.03 9.20
C ILE A 184 -6.59 -1.31 10.00
N THR A 185 -5.81 -1.53 11.07
CA THR A 185 -5.95 -2.66 11.98
C THR A 185 -7.29 -2.63 12.72
N LEU A 186 -7.71 -1.46 13.21
CA LEU A 186 -9.00 -1.28 13.88
C LEU A 186 -10.18 -1.50 12.91
N ILE A 187 -10.11 -0.92 11.71
CA ILE A 187 -11.13 -1.12 10.68
C ILE A 187 -11.21 -2.61 10.32
N ALA A 188 -10.08 -3.26 10.07
CA ALA A 188 -10.05 -4.69 9.77
C ALA A 188 -10.70 -5.53 10.89
N ALA A 189 -10.42 -5.22 12.15
CA ALA A 189 -11.04 -5.90 13.29
C ALA A 189 -12.57 -5.73 13.35
N ARG A 190 -13.10 -4.54 13.03
CA ARG A 190 -14.56 -4.27 13.06
C ARG A 190 -15.31 -5.05 11.98
N HIS A 191 -14.71 -5.15 10.80
CA HIS A 191 -15.31 -5.78 9.62
C HIS A 191 -14.89 -7.25 9.42
N GLY A 192 -14.05 -7.81 10.31
CA GLY A 192 -13.58 -9.20 10.20
C GLY A 192 -12.62 -9.43 9.04
N TRP A 193 -11.93 -8.39 8.58
CA TRP A 193 -10.92 -8.49 7.53
C TRP A 193 -9.61 -9.06 8.08
N ARG A 194 -8.79 -9.64 7.20
CA ARG A 194 -7.48 -10.19 7.57
C ARG A 194 -6.38 -9.19 7.27
N LEU A 195 -5.35 -9.16 8.11
CA LEU A 195 -4.13 -8.42 7.85
C LEU A 195 -3.03 -9.37 7.40
N TYR A 196 -2.24 -8.92 6.44
CA TYR A 196 -1.06 -9.60 5.95
C TYR A 196 0.16 -8.67 6.07
N TYR A 197 1.23 -9.19 6.64
CA TYR A 197 2.51 -8.50 6.76
C TYR A 197 3.65 -9.44 6.42
N GLN A 198 4.51 -9.05 5.49
CA GLN A 198 5.74 -9.79 5.19
C GLN A 198 6.94 -9.03 5.73
N HIS A 199 7.67 -9.64 6.67
CA HIS A 199 8.89 -9.03 7.18
C HIS A 199 10.00 -9.08 6.11
N GLU A 200 10.80 -8.01 6.02
CA GLU A 200 11.85 -7.89 5.00
C GLU A 200 12.98 -8.91 5.18
N GLU A 201 13.27 -9.27 6.44
CA GLU A 201 14.41 -10.14 6.81
C GLU A 201 14.04 -11.60 7.07
N PHE A 202 12.75 -11.88 7.33
CA PHE A 202 12.29 -13.25 7.60
C PHE A 202 11.55 -13.79 6.38
N TYR A 203 11.83 -15.04 6.02
CA TYR A 203 11.10 -15.75 4.97
C TYR A 203 9.61 -15.95 5.26
N GLY A 204 9.18 -15.61 6.49
CA GLY A 204 7.81 -15.76 6.95
C GLY A 204 6.97 -14.52 6.68
N ALA A 205 5.73 -14.76 6.28
CA ALA A 205 4.67 -13.77 6.38
C ALA A 205 3.86 -14.03 7.66
N ALA A 206 3.40 -12.95 8.28
CA ALA A 206 2.48 -12.99 9.40
C ALA A 206 1.06 -12.71 8.88
N TRP A 207 0.14 -13.59 9.27
CA TRP A 207 -1.29 -13.40 9.13
C TRP A 207 -1.85 -12.98 10.47
N LEU A 208 -2.56 -11.86 10.51
CA LEU A 208 -3.31 -11.47 11.69
C LEU A 208 -4.80 -11.53 11.37
N THR A 209 -5.51 -12.37 12.12
CA THR A 209 -6.97 -12.35 12.19
C THR A 209 -7.33 -11.86 13.57
N LEU A 210 -7.93 -10.68 13.64
CA LEU A 210 -8.30 -10.07 14.90
C LEU A 210 -9.71 -10.52 15.30
N PRO A 211 -9.97 -10.78 16.60
CA PRO A 211 -11.32 -11.02 17.06
C PRO A 211 -12.19 -9.80 16.73
N ARG A 212 -13.42 -10.05 16.28
CA ARG A 212 -14.33 -8.96 15.92
C ARG A 212 -14.60 -8.09 17.15
N VAL A 213 -14.14 -6.84 17.11
CA VAL A 213 -14.36 -5.89 18.20
C VAL A 213 -15.74 -5.28 18.00
N GLN A 214 -16.68 -5.55 18.91
CA GLN A 214 -17.87 -4.72 19.03
C GLN A 214 -17.43 -3.40 19.64
N VAL A 215 -17.34 -2.35 18.82
CA VAL A 215 -17.18 -1.00 19.35
C VAL A 215 -18.56 -0.59 19.89
N PRO A 216 -18.67 -0.21 21.18
CA PRO A 216 -19.92 0.32 21.69
C PRO A 216 -20.34 1.50 20.82
N GLU A 217 -21.62 1.58 20.44
CA GLU A 217 -22.13 2.79 19.82
C GLU A 217 -21.75 4.00 20.69
N PRO A 218 -21.29 5.11 20.11
CA PRO A 218 -21.02 6.30 20.89
C PRO A 218 -22.29 6.65 21.65
N SER A 219 -22.27 6.47 22.97
CA SER A 219 -23.39 6.85 23.81
C SER A 219 -23.63 8.33 23.55
N VAL A 220 -24.79 8.66 22.98
CA VAL A 220 -25.22 10.05 22.86
C VAL A 220 -25.23 10.59 24.27
N ALA A 221 -24.19 11.34 24.64
CA ALA A 221 -24.16 12.05 25.89
C ALA A 221 -25.35 13.00 25.82
N THR A 222 -26.40 12.68 26.57
CA THR A 222 -27.49 13.61 26.81
C THR A 222 -26.85 14.82 27.48
N VAL A 223 -26.66 15.88 26.70
CA VAL A 223 -26.31 17.19 27.20
C VAL A 223 -27.44 17.56 28.16
N ARG A 224 -27.22 17.37 29.46
CA ARG A 224 -28.10 17.93 30.48
C ARG A 224 -27.97 19.43 30.34
N GLU A 225 -29.07 20.08 29.96
CA GLU A 225 -29.17 21.54 30.00
C GLU A 225 -28.74 22.01 31.41
N PRO A 226 -27.90 23.05 31.52
CA PRO A 226 -27.55 23.60 32.81
C PRO A 226 -28.82 24.15 33.48
N ASP A 227 -29.06 23.72 34.71
CA ASP A 227 -30.17 24.17 35.55
C ASP A 227 -30.24 25.70 35.54
N ARG A 228 -31.42 26.22 35.19
CA ARG A 228 -31.69 27.67 35.23
C ARG A 228 -31.48 28.17 36.67
N PRO A 229 -30.80 29.31 36.88
CA PRO A 229 -30.67 29.88 38.21
C PRO A 229 -32.04 30.28 38.74
N VAL A 230 -32.39 29.75 39.91
CA VAL A 230 -33.54 30.19 40.70
C VAL A 230 -33.18 31.57 41.26
N HIS A 231 -33.82 32.61 40.75
CA HIS A 231 -33.80 33.93 41.38
C HIS A 231 -34.70 33.90 42.62
N LEU A 232 -34.09 34.12 43.79
CA LEU A 232 -34.75 34.47 45.05
C LEU A 232 -35.12 35.95 45.07
#